data_AF-A0A6P6J7R4-F1
#
_entry.id   AF-A0A6P6J7R4-F1
#
_cell.length_a   1.000
_cell.length_b   1.000
_cell.length_c   1.000
_cell.angle_alpha   90.00
_cell.angle_beta   90.00
_cell.angle_gamma   90.00
#
_symmetry.space_group_name_H-M   'P 1'
#
loop_
_entity.id
_entity.type
_entity.pdbx_description
1 polymer ?
#
loop_
_entity_poly.entity_id
_entity_poly.type
_entity_poly.pdbx_seq_one_letter_code
_entity_poly.pdbx_strand_id
1 'polypeptide(L)'
;MDEAKRDGNMAVDGVDGPGGTRARALSDELVRSVSLHSRRPRVLHGTVFPFLLLYPGCLYSWLAVYGADEYFEAGLLALAALGIAHVLTVLSGYWSVYAHCWLTCSKESDPAKATFAKVIPTPNNGSAELVPLLRDKDENGVEILSFEFQKIRYVHDSKEKKCFLPVAFPLNFPMSHFQNWKGYQEEDQLRAAEKRYGTNRAEMVVPDFLELFKERATAPFFVFQVRLQSMRFDLTDIYGAFA
;
A
#
# COMPACT_ATOMS: atom_id res chain seq x y z
N MET A 1 17.93 -31.18 -58.11
CA MET A 1 16.68 -30.90 -57.38
C MET A 1 17.00 -29.80 -56.39
N ASP A 2 16.58 -28.61 -56.80
CA ASP A 2 16.33 -27.36 -56.07
C ASP A 2 17.49 -26.56 -55.44
N GLU A 3 17.91 -25.58 -56.25
CA GLU A 3 18.48 -24.29 -55.89
C GLU A 3 17.49 -23.40 -55.12
N ALA A 4 17.99 -22.52 -54.24
CA ALA A 4 17.59 -21.10 -54.12
C ALA A 4 18.52 -20.43 -53.07
N LYS A 5 19.53 -19.64 -53.46
CA LYS A 5 19.50 -18.23 -53.89
C LYS A 5 19.60 -17.22 -52.72
N ARG A 6 20.84 -16.73 -52.55
CA ARG A 6 21.32 -15.35 -52.31
C ARG A 6 20.26 -14.30 -51.93
N ASP A 7 20.52 -13.52 -50.87
CA ASP A 7 20.95 -12.12 -51.04
C ASP A 7 21.43 -11.51 -49.72
N GLY A 8 22.65 -10.94 -49.77
CA GLY A 8 23.13 -10.00 -48.78
C GLY A 8 22.62 -8.61 -49.14
N ASN A 9 22.39 -7.77 -48.13
CA ASN A 9 22.32 -6.34 -48.33
C ASN A 9 22.97 -5.61 -47.16
N MET A 10 24.13 -5.03 -47.44
CA MET A 10 24.69 -3.88 -46.74
C MET A 10 23.75 -2.67 -46.95
N ALA A 11 23.40 -2.00 -45.87
CA ALA A 11 22.95 -0.61 -45.84
C ALA A 11 23.58 -0.01 -44.57
N VAL A 12 24.78 0.58 -44.65
CA VAL A 12 25.06 2.00 -44.91
C VAL A 12 24.52 2.90 -43.80
N ASP A 13 25.49 3.59 -43.19
CA ASP A 13 25.40 4.62 -42.17
C ASP A 13 24.26 5.63 -42.35
N GLY A 14 23.47 5.77 -41.29
CA GLY A 14 22.66 6.95 -41.03
C GLY A 14 23.27 7.72 -39.87
N VAL A 15 24.07 8.73 -40.20
CA VAL A 15 24.49 9.79 -39.27
C VAL A 15 23.26 10.60 -38.90
N ASP A 16 22.80 10.50 -37.65
CA ASP A 16 21.90 11.50 -37.06
C ASP A 16 22.68 12.31 -36.01
N GLY A 17 22.76 13.61 -36.27
CA GLY A 17 23.44 14.61 -35.46
C GLY A 17 22.77 14.91 -34.11
N PRO A 18 23.36 15.81 -33.31
CA PRO A 18 23.09 15.94 -31.89
C PRO A 18 21.85 16.79 -31.67
N GLY A 19 20.75 16.17 -31.28
CA GLY A 19 19.52 16.94 -31.07
C GLY A 19 18.43 16.12 -30.42
N GLY A 20 18.32 16.24 -29.10
CA GLY A 20 17.18 15.74 -28.36
C GLY A 20 17.39 14.37 -27.75
N THR A 21 18.31 14.28 -26.78
CA THR A 21 18.12 13.40 -25.62
C THR A 21 16.86 13.87 -24.91
N ARG A 22 15.70 13.48 -25.46
CA ARG A 22 14.42 13.56 -24.81
C ARG A 22 14.60 12.67 -23.59
N ALA A 23 14.96 13.30 -22.47
CA ALA A 23 15.10 12.66 -21.17
C ALA A 23 13.82 11.85 -21.00
N ARG A 24 13.95 10.55 -21.24
CA ARG A 24 12.93 9.55 -21.01
C ARG A 24 12.66 9.72 -19.53
N ALA A 25 11.59 10.45 -19.21
CA ALA A 25 11.21 10.79 -17.85
C ALA A 25 11.37 9.49 -17.07
N LEU A 26 12.35 9.46 -16.16
CA LEU A 26 12.78 8.26 -15.44
C LEU A 26 11.51 7.48 -15.13
N SER A 27 11.29 6.40 -15.88
CA SER A 27 10.16 5.53 -15.65
C SER A 27 10.41 5.01 -14.26
N ASP A 28 9.63 5.51 -13.32
CA ASP A 28 9.81 5.31 -11.88
C ASP A 28 10.03 3.82 -11.63
N GLU A 29 11.30 3.44 -11.44
CA GLU A 29 11.72 2.04 -11.48
C GLU A 29 11.17 1.29 -10.27
N LEU A 30 10.78 2.04 -9.23
CA LEU A 30 10.28 1.54 -7.96
C LEU A 30 8.75 1.47 -7.92
N VAL A 31 8.03 2.40 -8.55
CA VAL A 31 6.57 2.47 -8.46
C VAL A 31 5.91 2.22 -9.81
N ARG A 32 5.12 1.14 -9.87
CA ARG A 32 4.34 0.78 -11.06
C ARG A 32 3.11 1.67 -11.22
N SER A 33 2.39 1.94 -10.13
CA SER A 33 1.18 2.75 -10.17
C SER A 33 0.82 3.31 -8.80
N VAL A 34 0.30 4.53 -8.79
CA VAL A 34 -0.23 5.20 -7.60
C VAL A 34 -1.73 5.42 -7.79
N SER A 35 -2.53 5.09 -6.78
CA SER A 35 -3.98 5.31 -6.80
C SER A 35 -4.46 6.00 -5.54
N LEU A 36 -5.28 7.03 -5.72
CA LEU A 36 -5.75 7.89 -4.64
C LEU A 36 -6.97 7.28 -3.96
N HIS A 37 -6.97 7.34 -2.63
CA HIS A 37 -8.01 6.74 -1.80
C HIS A 37 -8.43 7.71 -0.69
N SER A 38 -9.73 7.75 -0.42
CA SER A 38 -10.33 8.46 0.70
C SER A 38 -10.82 7.46 1.75
N ARG A 39 -10.75 7.83 3.02
CA ARG A 39 -11.20 6.96 4.12
C ARG A 39 -12.72 6.98 4.17
N ARG A 40 -13.35 5.79 4.22
CA ARG A 40 -14.79 5.70 4.45
C ARG A 40 -15.12 6.00 5.92
N PRO A 41 -16.31 6.54 6.22
CA PRO A 41 -16.75 6.68 7.61
C PRO A 41 -16.83 5.29 8.29
N ARG A 42 -16.64 5.25 9.61
CA ARG A 42 -16.54 4.00 10.40
C ARG A 42 -17.71 3.04 10.17
N VAL A 43 -18.91 3.59 10.00
CA VAL A 43 -20.15 2.81 9.76
C VAL A 43 -20.21 2.17 8.37
N LEU A 44 -19.53 2.75 7.37
CA LEU A 44 -19.47 2.23 6.00
C LEU A 44 -18.22 1.38 5.76
N HIS A 45 -17.48 1.02 6.81
CA HIS A 45 -16.43 0.02 6.66
C HIS A 45 -17.08 -1.31 6.30
N GLY A 46 -16.52 -2.00 5.31
CA GLY A 46 -16.94 -3.33 4.90
C GLY A 46 -16.79 -4.38 6.00
N THR A 47 -16.06 -4.08 7.08
CA THR A 47 -16.00 -4.92 8.28
C THR A 47 -17.15 -4.66 9.25
N VAL A 48 -17.80 -3.49 9.20
CA VAL A 48 -18.84 -3.12 10.17
C VAL A 48 -20.22 -3.25 9.53
N PHE A 49 -20.41 -2.70 8.34
CA PHE A 49 -21.70 -2.62 7.67
C PHE A 49 -22.40 -3.98 7.45
N PRO A 50 -21.77 -4.99 6.83
CA PRO A 50 -22.44 -6.27 6.60
C PRO A 50 -22.72 -7.00 7.91
N PHE A 51 -21.79 -6.97 8.87
CA PHE A 51 -21.97 -7.65 10.15
C PHE A 51 -23.04 -6.98 11.02
N LEU A 52 -23.13 -5.64 10.98
CA LEU A 52 -24.20 -4.89 11.65
C LEU A 52 -25.60 -5.31 11.19
N LEU A 53 -25.75 -5.76 9.94
CA LEU A 53 -27.02 -6.27 9.40
C LEU A 53 -27.18 -7.78 9.62
N LEU A 54 -26.10 -8.55 9.47
CA LEU A 54 -26.13 -10.01 9.60
C LEU A 54 -26.39 -10.48 11.03
N TYR A 55 -25.83 -9.83 12.05
CA TYR A 55 -26.06 -10.20 13.45
C TYR A 55 -27.54 -10.10 13.85
N PRO A 56 -28.22 -8.94 13.70
CA PRO A 56 -29.64 -8.85 14.03
C PRO A 56 -30.52 -9.68 13.10
N GLY A 57 -30.15 -9.85 11.83
CA GLY A 57 -30.87 -10.74 10.91
C GLY A 57 -30.84 -12.21 11.34
N CYS A 58 -29.66 -12.69 11.75
CA CYS A 58 -29.48 -14.04 12.27
C CYS A 58 -30.22 -14.23 13.61
N LEU A 59 -30.14 -13.24 14.51
CA LEU A 59 -30.85 -13.26 15.79
C LEU A 59 -32.37 -13.22 15.60
N TYR A 60 -32.88 -12.41 14.68
CA TYR A 60 -34.30 -12.34 14.36
C TYR A 60 -34.80 -13.67 13.78
N SER A 61 -34.07 -14.25 12.83
CA SER A 61 -34.39 -15.56 12.27
C SER A 61 -34.48 -16.62 13.39
N TRP A 62 -33.52 -16.63 14.30
CA TRP A 62 -33.48 -17.57 15.42
C TRP A 62 -34.64 -17.38 16.41
N LEU A 63 -34.89 -16.15 16.85
CA LEU A 63 -35.89 -15.87 17.90
C LEU A 63 -37.34 -15.81 17.37
N ALA A 64 -37.55 -15.30 16.15
CA ALA A 64 -38.89 -14.98 15.65
C ALA A 64 -39.45 -15.97 14.63
N VAL A 65 -38.59 -16.70 13.89
CA VAL A 65 -39.03 -17.61 12.82
C VAL A 65 -38.92 -19.07 13.23
N TYR A 66 -37.75 -19.49 13.72
CA TYR A 66 -37.49 -20.90 14.04
C TYR A 66 -37.80 -21.27 15.50
N GLY A 67 -37.79 -20.30 16.42
CA GLY A 67 -38.01 -20.55 17.84
C GLY A 67 -36.73 -20.98 18.56
N ALA A 68 -36.37 -20.25 19.62
CA ALA A 68 -35.12 -20.46 20.35
C ALA A 68 -35.05 -21.81 21.08
N ASP A 69 -36.20 -22.35 21.48
CA ASP A 69 -36.31 -23.55 22.31
C ASP A 69 -36.17 -24.85 21.48
N GLU A 70 -36.68 -24.86 20.25
CA GLU A 70 -36.56 -26.03 19.35
C GLU A 70 -35.19 -26.15 18.67
N TYR A 71 -34.52 -25.02 18.39
CA TYR A 71 -33.28 -24.98 17.61
C TYR A 71 -32.15 -24.21 18.30
N PHE A 72 -31.94 -24.47 19.58
CA PHE A 72 -30.90 -23.78 20.37
C PHE A 72 -29.48 -24.03 19.84
N GLU A 73 -29.12 -25.28 19.56
CA GLU A 73 -27.78 -25.65 19.08
C GLU A 73 -27.48 -25.05 17.70
N ALA A 74 -28.46 -25.04 16.80
CA ALA A 74 -28.31 -24.49 15.45
C ALA A 74 -28.10 -22.97 15.47
N GLY A 75 -28.80 -22.26 16.37
CA GLY A 75 -28.62 -20.81 16.55
C GLY A 75 -27.24 -20.46 17.10
N LEU A 76 -26.74 -21.21 18.09
CA LEU A 76 -25.38 -21.06 18.60
C LEU A 76 -24.33 -21.30 17.51
N LEU A 77 -24.50 -22.37 16.73
CA LEU A 77 -23.59 -22.69 15.64
C LEU A 77 -23.58 -21.59 14.57
N ALA A 78 -24.74 -21.04 14.22
CA ALA A 78 -24.84 -19.93 13.26
C ALA A 78 -24.16 -18.65 13.77
N LEU A 79 -24.35 -18.30 15.05
CA LEU A 79 -23.68 -17.15 15.66
C LEU A 79 -22.16 -17.35 15.75
N ALA A 80 -21.70 -18.55 16.10
CA ALA A 80 -20.29 -18.89 16.14
C ALA A 80 -19.66 -18.80 14.73
N ALA A 81 -20.31 -19.37 13.71
CA ALA A 81 -19.87 -19.28 12.33
C ALA A 81 -19.81 -17.84 11.84
N LEU A 82 -20.81 -17.01 12.17
CA LEU A 82 -20.82 -15.59 11.84
C LEU A 82 -19.69 -14.83 12.53
N GLY A 83 -19.40 -15.14 13.80
CA GLY A 83 -18.27 -14.60 14.55
C GLY A 83 -16.93 -14.95 13.92
N ILE A 84 -16.73 -16.22 13.53
CA ILE A 84 -15.52 -16.66 12.82
C ILE A 84 -15.38 -15.92 11.49
N ALA A 85 -16.46 -15.83 10.70
CA ALA A 85 -16.44 -15.10 9.42
C ALA A 85 -16.10 -13.61 9.62
N HIS A 86 -16.59 -13.00 10.70
CA HIS A 86 -16.27 -11.61 11.04
C HIS A 86 -14.78 -11.43 11.36
N VAL A 87 -14.23 -12.28 12.23
CA VAL A 87 -12.81 -12.27 12.57
C VAL A 87 -11.94 -12.50 11.32
N LEU A 88 -12.31 -13.46 10.46
CA LEU A 88 -11.60 -13.72 9.21
C LEU A 88 -11.62 -12.51 8.27
N THR A 89 -12.73 -11.77 8.21
CA THR A 89 -12.84 -10.56 7.38
C THR A 89 -11.92 -9.45 7.90
N VAL A 90 -11.87 -9.24 9.22
CA VAL A 90 -10.95 -8.28 9.84
C VAL A 90 -9.50 -8.68 9.61
N LEU A 91 -9.19 -9.97 9.81
CA LEU A 91 -7.86 -10.52 9.62
C LEU A 91 -7.40 -10.39 8.16
N SER A 92 -8.28 -10.66 7.19
CA SER A 92 -8.00 -10.44 5.77
C SER A 92 -7.57 -8.99 5.48
N GLY A 93 -8.24 -8.02 6.10
CA GLY A 93 -7.88 -6.60 6.02
C GLY A 93 -6.58 -6.24 6.74
N TYR A 94 -6.06 -7.10 7.62
CA TYR A 94 -4.76 -6.93 8.28
C TYR A 94 -3.60 -7.46 7.41
N TRP A 95 -3.77 -8.62 6.78
CA TRP A 95 -2.71 -9.26 5.97
C TRP A 95 -2.61 -8.74 4.55
N SER A 96 -3.72 -8.23 3.99
CA SER A 96 -3.76 -7.79 2.60
C SER A 96 -4.12 -6.32 2.50
N VAL A 97 -3.20 -5.52 1.94
CA VAL A 97 -3.45 -4.11 1.64
C VAL A 97 -4.56 -3.94 0.60
N TYR A 98 -4.74 -4.91 -0.30
CA TYR A 98 -5.86 -4.91 -1.25
C TYR A 98 -7.19 -5.07 -0.54
N ALA A 99 -7.29 -6.03 0.39
CA ALA A 99 -8.49 -6.22 1.20
C ALA A 99 -8.72 -5.01 2.11
N HIS A 100 -7.66 -4.48 2.74
CA HIS A 100 -7.74 -3.28 3.58
C HIS A 100 -8.31 -2.09 2.81
N CYS A 101 -7.79 -1.82 1.61
CA CYS A 101 -8.29 -0.74 0.76
C CYS A 101 -9.74 -0.95 0.37
N TRP A 102 -10.15 -2.19 0.06
CA TRP A 102 -11.53 -2.48 -0.34
C TRP A 102 -12.52 -2.36 0.84
N LEU A 103 -12.12 -2.77 2.04
CA LEU A 103 -12.95 -2.73 3.24
C LEU A 103 -13.05 -1.33 3.84
N THR A 104 -11.97 -0.55 3.83
CA THR A 104 -11.85 0.70 4.60
C THR A 104 -11.81 1.96 3.73
N CYS A 105 -11.40 1.82 2.47
CA CYS A 105 -11.16 2.96 1.60
C CYS A 105 -12.12 3.00 0.40
N SER A 106 -12.31 4.19 -0.14
CA SER A 106 -12.93 4.39 -1.46
C SER A 106 -11.90 4.93 -2.42
N LYS A 107 -11.98 4.54 -3.69
CA LYS A 107 -11.14 5.13 -4.74
C LYS A 107 -11.62 6.56 -4.98
N GLU A 108 -10.68 7.50 -4.97
CA GLU A 108 -10.94 8.93 -5.17
C GLU A 108 -10.26 9.38 -6.47
N SER A 109 -10.98 10.14 -7.30
CA SER A 109 -10.42 10.72 -8.53
C SER A 109 -9.81 12.09 -8.31
N ASP A 110 -10.26 12.81 -7.27
CA ASP A 110 -9.80 14.15 -6.95
C ASP A 110 -8.63 14.11 -5.94
N PRO A 111 -7.41 14.55 -6.32
CA PRO A 111 -6.28 14.62 -5.41
C PRO A 111 -6.51 15.57 -4.22
N ALA A 112 -7.39 16.57 -4.35
CA ALA A 112 -7.69 17.49 -3.27
C ALA A 112 -8.52 16.84 -2.13
N LYS A 113 -9.27 15.77 -2.42
CA LYS A 113 -10.10 15.06 -1.44
C LYS A 113 -9.45 13.77 -0.92
N ALA A 114 -8.44 13.26 -1.61
CA ALA A 114 -7.75 12.06 -1.23
C ALA A 114 -6.98 12.20 0.09
N THR A 115 -7.05 11.18 0.95
CA THR A 115 -6.33 11.16 2.24
C THR A 115 -5.14 10.21 2.19
N PHE A 116 -5.20 9.19 1.33
CA PHE A 116 -4.20 8.15 1.21
C PHE A 116 -3.82 7.91 -0.26
N ALA A 117 -2.58 7.50 -0.47
CA ALA A 117 -2.06 7.00 -1.73
C ALA A 117 -1.78 5.51 -1.58
N LYS A 118 -2.44 4.68 -2.38
CA LYS A 118 -2.09 3.28 -2.53
C LYS A 118 -1.01 3.17 -3.59
N VAL A 119 0.19 2.79 -3.14
CA VAL A 119 1.39 2.64 -3.96
C VAL A 119 1.58 1.17 -4.27
N ILE A 120 1.70 0.84 -5.56
CA ILE A 120 2.01 -0.51 -6.02
C ILE A 120 3.44 -0.48 -6.56
N PRO A 121 4.40 -1.12 -5.88
CA PRO A 121 5.76 -1.17 -6.37
C PRO A 121 5.87 -2.04 -7.62
N THR A 122 6.96 -1.87 -8.35
CA THR A 122 7.36 -2.79 -9.41
C THR A 122 7.71 -4.17 -8.82
N PRO A 123 7.67 -5.25 -9.64
CA PRO A 123 8.04 -6.57 -9.18
C PRO A 123 9.43 -6.58 -8.52
N ASN A 124 9.58 -7.31 -7.41
CA ASN A 124 10.79 -7.41 -6.59
C ASN A 124 11.14 -6.19 -5.72
N ASN A 125 10.40 -5.09 -5.77
CA ASN A 125 10.62 -3.90 -4.92
C ASN A 125 9.70 -3.83 -3.70
N GLY A 126 9.32 -5.00 -3.16
CA GLY A 126 8.48 -5.13 -1.97
C GLY A 126 6.99 -5.31 -2.26
N SER A 127 6.16 -4.99 -1.26
CA SER A 127 4.70 -5.18 -1.29
C SER A 127 3.95 -3.85 -1.47
N ALA A 128 2.69 -3.93 -1.90
CA ALA A 128 1.84 -2.74 -2.02
C ALA A 128 1.56 -2.15 -0.64
N GLU A 129 1.61 -0.82 -0.53
CA GLU A 129 1.45 -0.10 0.73
C GLU A 129 0.44 1.04 0.58
N LEU A 130 -0.26 1.35 1.66
CA LEU A 130 -1.16 2.49 1.75
C LEU A 130 -0.50 3.59 2.58
N VAL A 131 -0.03 4.63 1.92
CA VAL A 131 0.73 5.73 2.52
C VAL A 131 -0.18 6.95 2.72
N PRO A 132 -0.09 7.68 3.85
CA PRO A 132 -0.83 8.92 4.04
C PRO A 132 -0.32 10.03 3.10
N LEU A 133 -1.24 10.82 2.57
CA LEU A 133 -0.90 11.99 1.76
C LEU A 133 -0.59 13.18 2.67
N LEU A 134 0.61 13.73 2.52
CA LEU A 134 1.06 14.96 3.15
C LEU A 134 0.65 16.16 2.29
N ARG A 135 0.03 17.14 2.92
CA ARG A 135 -0.40 18.39 2.30
C ARG A 135 0.40 19.52 2.89
N ASP A 136 1.18 20.18 2.05
CA ASP A 136 1.98 21.33 2.45
C ASP A 136 1.56 22.54 1.60
N LYS A 137 1.67 23.75 2.17
CA LYS A 137 1.39 25.00 1.45
C LYS A 137 2.71 25.68 1.16
N ASP A 138 2.99 25.93 -0.12
CA ASP A 138 4.17 26.69 -0.50
C ASP A 138 4.07 28.16 -0.07
N GLU A 139 5.18 28.90 -0.11
CA GLU A 139 5.19 30.35 0.19
C GLU A 139 4.22 31.15 -0.70
N ASN A 140 3.94 30.63 -1.89
CA ASN A 140 2.97 31.20 -2.84
C ASN A 140 1.51 30.77 -2.57
N GLY A 141 1.23 30.05 -1.48
CA GLY A 141 -0.11 29.56 -1.11
C GLY A 141 -0.63 28.38 -1.94
N VAL A 142 0.21 27.79 -2.80
CA VAL A 142 -0.15 26.63 -3.62
C VAL A 142 -0.03 25.36 -2.79
N GLU A 143 -1.07 24.52 -2.79
CA GLU A 143 -1.05 23.23 -2.10
C GLU A 143 -0.19 22.21 -2.87
N ILE A 144 0.87 21.75 -2.22
CA ILE A 144 1.75 20.69 -2.70
C ILE A 144 1.34 19.39 -2.01
N LEU A 145 0.92 18.42 -2.80
CA LEU A 145 0.57 17.09 -2.34
C LEU A 145 1.80 16.19 -2.47
N SER A 146 2.19 15.53 -1.39
CA SER A 146 3.35 14.63 -1.36
C SER A 146 3.09 13.38 -0.53
N PHE A 147 3.86 12.33 -0.76
CA PHE A 147 3.91 11.16 0.11
C PHE A 147 5.33 10.59 0.14
N GLU A 148 5.64 9.80 1.17
CA GLU A 148 6.93 9.11 1.30
C GLU A 148 6.70 7.60 1.16
N PHE A 149 7.39 6.96 0.21
CA PHE A 149 7.37 5.51 0.05
C PHE A 149 8.81 5.01 0.07
N GLN A 150 9.13 4.06 0.96
CA GLN A 150 10.50 3.53 1.12
C GLN A 150 11.58 4.62 1.27
N LYS A 151 11.32 5.67 2.07
CA LYS A 151 12.20 6.84 2.27
C LYS A 151 12.44 7.70 1.02
N ILE A 152 11.66 7.51 -0.04
CA ILE A 152 11.67 8.36 -1.23
C ILE A 152 10.41 9.22 -1.23
N ARG A 153 10.61 10.52 -1.39
CA ARG A 153 9.51 11.48 -1.45
C ARG A 153 9.01 11.64 -2.88
N TYR A 154 7.70 11.53 -3.01
CA TYR A 154 6.96 11.70 -4.24
C TYR A 154 6.12 12.98 -4.15
N VAL A 155 6.20 13.83 -5.17
CA VAL A 155 5.45 15.08 -5.26
C VAL A 155 4.47 15.00 -6.41
N HIS A 156 3.26 15.49 -6.20
CA HIS A 156 2.23 15.55 -7.22
C HIS A 156 2.51 16.69 -8.21
N ASP A 157 2.71 16.35 -9.48
CA ASP A 157 2.80 17.34 -10.54
C ASP A 157 1.40 17.62 -11.13
N SER A 158 0.78 18.69 -10.63
CA SER A 158 -0.53 19.16 -11.10
C SER A 158 -0.50 19.79 -12.49
N LYS A 159 0.68 20.20 -12.99
CA LYS A 159 0.80 21.05 -14.19
C LYS A 159 0.96 20.26 -15.47
N GLU A 160 1.75 19.19 -15.46
CA GLU A 160 2.07 18.45 -16.70
C GLU A 160 1.43 17.07 -16.78
N LYS A 161 1.63 16.24 -15.75
CA LYS A 161 1.38 14.79 -15.87
C LYS A 161 0.21 14.28 -15.04
N LYS A 162 -0.33 15.08 -14.11
CA LYS A 162 -1.35 14.65 -13.12
C LYS A 162 -0.96 13.34 -12.42
N CYS A 163 0.33 13.16 -12.21
CA CYS A 163 0.95 11.97 -11.66
C CYS A 163 1.91 12.37 -10.56
N PHE A 164 2.16 11.43 -9.64
CA PHE A 164 3.21 11.58 -8.66
C PHE A 164 4.55 11.23 -9.30
N LEU A 165 5.54 12.09 -9.06
CA LEU A 165 6.90 11.91 -9.55
C LEU A 165 7.86 11.92 -8.35
N PRO A 166 8.92 11.11 -8.39
CA PRO A 166 9.97 11.20 -7.38
C PRO A 166 10.61 12.58 -7.46
N VAL A 167 11.04 13.13 -6.31
CA VAL A 167 11.78 14.39 -6.29
C VAL A 167 13.05 14.24 -7.14
N ALA A 168 13.04 14.88 -8.32
CA ALA A 168 14.19 14.86 -9.22
C ALA A 168 15.29 15.79 -8.68
N PHE A 169 16.48 15.23 -8.50
CA PHE A 169 17.69 16.00 -8.27
C PHE A 169 18.23 16.51 -9.60
N PRO A 170 18.62 17.78 -9.68
CA PRO A 170 19.09 18.34 -10.93
C PRO A 170 20.54 17.92 -11.20
N LEU A 171 20.70 16.77 -11.85
CA LEU A 171 22.01 16.22 -12.22
C LEU A 171 22.44 16.57 -13.65
N ASN A 172 21.48 16.99 -14.49
CA ASN A 172 21.68 17.19 -15.93
C ASN A 172 22.13 18.60 -16.32
N PHE A 173 22.74 19.36 -15.41
CA PHE A 173 23.26 20.68 -15.75
C PHE A 173 24.63 20.59 -16.43
N PRO A 174 24.96 21.54 -17.34
CA PRO A 174 26.28 21.57 -17.95
C PRO A 174 27.36 21.82 -16.89
N MET A 175 28.58 21.33 -17.14
CA MET A 175 29.69 21.47 -16.19
C MET A 175 29.98 22.93 -15.81
N SER A 176 29.76 23.87 -16.73
CA SER A 176 29.87 25.31 -16.49
C SER A 176 28.95 25.81 -15.37
N HIS A 177 27.77 25.21 -15.20
CA HIS A 177 26.85 25.56 -14.11
C HIS A 177 27.46 25.18 -12.76
N PHE A 178 27.99 23.96 -12.64
CA PHE A 178 28.62 23.50 -11.40
C PHE A 178 29.90 24.27 -11.06
N GLN A 179 30.70 24.68 -12.05
CA GLN A 179 31.90 25.49 -11.83
C GLN A 179 31.58 26.90 -11.31
N ASN A 180 30.47 27.49 -11.76
CA ASN A 180 30.06 28.85 -11.37
C ASN A 180 29.11 28.86 -10.16
N TRP A 181 28.74 27.70 -9.62
CA TRP A 181 27.79 27.58 -8.52
C TRP A 181 28.41 28.06 -7.20
N LYS A 182 27.82 29.10 -6.60
CA LYS A 182 28.29 29.69 -5.33
C LYS A 182 27.54 29.18 -4.09
N GLY A 183 26.60 28.24 -4.26
CA GLY A 183 25.68 27.83 -3.20
C GLY A 183 24.47 28.75 -3.07
N TYR A 184 23.53 28.37 -2.20
CA TYR A 184 22.37 29.20 -1.86
C TYR A 184 22.83 30.46 -1.13
N GLN A 185 22.50 31.63 -1.69
CA GLN A 185 22.92 32.92 -1.13
C GLN A 185 21.89 33.49 -0.16
N GLU A 186 20.62 33.12 -0.34
CA GLU A 186 19.50 33.59 0.49
C GLU A 186 18.94 32.46 1.33
N GLU A 187 18.55 32.80 2.56
CA GLU A 187 17.94 31.87 3.52
C GLU A 187 16.62 31.29 2.99
N ASP A 188 15.88 32.05 2.19
CA ASP A 188 14.60 31.60 1.63
C ASP A 188 14.81 30.54 0.55
N GLN A 189 15.88 30.65 -0.24
CA GLN A 189 16.29 29.62 -1.20
C GLN A 189 16.74 28.34 -0.47
N LEU A 190 17.43 28.50 0.66
CA LEU A 190 17.83 27.37 1.52
C LEU A 190 16.61 26.66 2.12
N ARG A 191 15.65 27.42 2.67
CA ARG A 191 14.40 26.88 3.23
C ARG A 191 13.55 26.20 2.17
N ALA A 192 13.45 26.76 0.97
CA ALA A 192 12.76 26.12 -0.15
C ALA A 192 13.46 24.82 -0.58
N ALA A 193 14.79 24.79 -0.59
CA ALA A 193 15.57 23.59 -0.89
C ALA A 193 15.43 22.52 0.22
N GLU A 194 15.47 22.90 1.49
CA GLU A 194 15.24 22.00 2.63
C GLU A 194 13.82 21.42 2.59
N LYS A 195 12.83 22.26 2.28
CA LYS A 195 11.45 21.82 2.05
C LYS A 195 11.32 20.88 0.85
N ARG A 196 12.15 21.05 -0.19
CA ARG A 196 12.12 20.25 -1.42
C ARG A 196 12.91 18.93 -1.35
N TYR A 197 14.02 18.89 -0.64
CA TYR A 197 14.90 17.72 -0.60
C TYR A 197 14.92 17.03 0.75
N GLY A 198 14.41 17.69 1.79
CA GLY A 198 14.53 17.23 3.17
C GLY A 198 15.94 17.44 3.72
N THR A 199 16.09 17.21 5.02
CA THR A 199 17.40 17.18 5.67
C THR A 199 18.15 15.92 5.32
N ASN A 200 19.45 16.04 5.05
CA ASN A 200 20.35 14.89 4.87
C ASN A 200 20.62 14.20 6.23
N ARG A 201 19.71 13.33 6.66
CA ARG A 201 19.86 12.51 7.86
C ARG A 201 19.57 11.05 7.53
N ALA A 202 20.53 10.17 7.80
CA ALA A 202 20.35 8.73 7.70
C ALA A 202 19.85 8.20 9.05
N GLU A 203 18.53 8.14 9.22
CA GLU A 203 17.91 7.58 10.42
C GLU A 203 17.56 6.12 10.19
N MET A 204 18.16 5.23 10.98
CA MET A 204 17.77 3.82 11.01
C MET A 204 16.61 3.67 12.01
N VAL A 205 15.42 3.39 11.50
CA VAL A 205 14.25 3.09 12.33
C VAL A 205 14.34 1.64 12.77
N VAL A 206 14.38 1.42 14.09
CA VAL A 206 14.28 0.06 14.66
C VAL A 206 12.81 -0.34 14.64
N PRO A 207 12.45 -1.51 14.09
CA PRO A 207 11.06 -1.95 14.04
C PRO A 207 10.52 -2.23 15.45
N ASP A 208 9.22 -2.04 15.62
CA ASP A 208 8.56 -2.29 16.89
C ASP A 208 8.55 -3.79 17.23
N PHE A 209 8.62 -4.09 18.53
CA PHE A 209 8.57 -5.48 19.01
C PHE A 209 7.35 -6.24 18.47
N LEU A 210 6.20 -5.58 18.35
CA LEU A 210 4.97 -6.22 17.88
C LEU A 210 5.06 -6.65 16.40
N GLU A 211 5.78 -5.90 15.56
CA GLU A 211 5.99 -6.25 14.17
C GLU A 211 6.91 -7.47 14.06
N LEU A 212 8.04 -7.43 14.77
CA LEU A 212 8.97 -8.56 14.89
C LEU A 212 8.29 -9.81 15.44
N PHE A 213 7.42 -9.65 16.43
CA PHE A 213 6.67 -10.76 17.01
C PHE A 213 5.69 -11.37 15.99
N LYS A 214 4.97 -10.55 15.22
CA LYS A 214 4.04 -11.04 14.19
C LYS A 214 4.75 -11.83 13.10
N GLU A 215 5.90 -11.34 12.63
CA GLU A 215 6.73 -12.08 11.67
C GLU A 215 7.09 -13.48 12.22
N ARG A 216 7.51 -13.54 13.49
CA ARG A 216 7.84 -14.82 14.14
C ARG A 216 6.63 -15.69 14.45
N ALA A 217 5.48 -15.11 14.80
CA ALA A 217 4.25 -15.85 15.09
C ALA A 217 3.68 -16.54 13.84
N THR A 218 3.98 -16.02 12.64
CA THR A 218 3.64 -16.70 11.37
C THR A 218 4.59 -17.81 10.97
N ALA A 219 5.70 -18.00 11.71
CA ALA A 219 6.61 -19.09 11.43
C ALA A 219 5.85 -20.43 11.54
N PRO A 220 6.02 -21.37 10.58
CA PRO A 220 5.30 -22.63 10.57
C PRO A 220 5.38 -23.37 11.91
N PHE A 221 6.56 -23.37 12.53
CA PHE A 221 6.82 -24.01 13.82
C PHE A 221 5.94 -23.47 14.95
N PHE A 222 5.80 -22.15 15.07
CA PHE A 222 4.98 -21.52 16.12
C PHE A 222 3.50 -21.92 15.98
N VAL A 223 2.99 -21.93 14.75
CA VAL A 223 1.61 -22.34 14.46
C VAL A 223 1.38 -23.82 14.81
N PHE A 224 2.35 -24.70 14.50
CA PHE A 224 2.27 -26.11 14.89
C PHE A 224 2.24 -26.29 16.41
N GLN A 225 3.08 -25.55 17.15
CA GLN A 225 3.11 -25.62 18.61
C GLN A 225 1.77 -25.24 19.24
N VAL A 226 1.18 -24.12 18.81
CA VAL A 226 -0.12 -23.67 19.32
C VAL A 226 -1.23 -24.69 19.00
N ARG A 227 -1.24 -25.25 17.79
CA ARG A 227 -2.22 -26.29 17.42
C ARG A 227 -2.08 -27.55 18.27
N LEU A 228 -0.85 -28.03 18.48
CA LEU A 228 -0.59 -29.22 19.30
C LEU A 228 -0.98 -28.99 20.78
N GLN A 229 -0.72 -27.78 21.30
CA GLN A 229 -1.11 -27.42 22.65
C GLN A 229 -2.63 -27.35 22.81
N SER A 230 -3.35 -26.75 21.84
CA SER A 230 -4.82 -26.71 21.83
C SER A 230 -5.41 -28.12 21.77
N MET A 231 -4.90 -28.96 20.88
CA MET A 231 -5.35 -30.35 20.76
C MET A 231 -5.09 -31.14 22.06
N ARG A 232 -3.97 -30.88 22.75
CA ARG A 232 -3.71 -31.47 24.07
C ARG A 232 -4.72 -30.99 25.12
N PHE A 233 -5.09 -29.72 25.10
CA PHE A 233 -6.10 -29.17 26.02
C PHE A 233 -7.45 -29.84 25.81
N ASP A 234 -7.91 -29.94 24.55
CA ASP A 234 -9.15 -30.65 24.20
C ASP A 234 -9.12 -32.12 24.64
N LEU A 235 -7.99 -32.83 24.41
CA LEU A 235 -7.85 -34.19 24.91
C LEU A 235 -7.91 -34.25 26.44
N THR A 236 -7.26 -33.32 27.15
CA THR A 236 -7.22 -33.37 28.62
C THR A 236 -8.61 -33.10 29.22
N ASP A 237 -9.39 -32.19 28.62
CA ASP A 237 -10.77 -31.94 29.02
C ASP A 237 -11.71 -33.10 28.68
N ILE A 238 -11.56 -33.73 27.51
CA ILE A 238 -12.32 -34.95 27.16
C ILE A 238 -11.99 -36.07 28.15
N TYR A 239 -10.71 -36.37 28.37
CA TYR A 239 -10.30 -37.44 29.28
C TYR A 239 -10.63 -37.13 30.75
N GLY A 240 -10.63 -35.86 31.15
CA GLY A 240 -11.06 -35.41 32.48
C GLY A 240 -12.58 -35.43 32.69
N ALA A 241 -13.38 -35.33 31.62
CA ALA A 241 -14.83 -35.47 31.68
C ALA A 241 -15.32 -36.93 31.72
N PHE A 242 -14.45 -37.90 31.38
CA PHE A 242 -14.72 -39.34 31.40
C PHE A 242 -14.15 -40.09 32.63
N ALA A 243 -13.48 -39.38 33.55
CA ALA A 243 -12.95 -39.91 34.81
C ALA A 243 -13.77 -39.41 36.00
#